data_AF-A0A2J8PTV3-F1
#
_entry.id   AF-A0A2J8PTV3-F1
#
_cell.length_a   1.000
_cell.length_b   1.000
_cell.length_c   1.000
_cell.angle_alpha   90.00
_cell.angle_beta   90.00
_cell.angle_gamma   90.00
#
_symmetry.space_group_name_H-M   'P 1'
#
loop_
_entity.id
_entity.type
_entity.pdbx_description
1 polymer ?
#
loop_
_entity_poly.entity_id
_entity_poly.type
_entity_poly.pdbx_seq_one_letter_code
_entity_poly.pdbx_strand_id
1 'polypeptide(L)'
;MNSDQVTLVGQVFESYVSEYHKNDILLILKERDEDAHYPVVVNAMTLFETNMEIGEYFNMFPSEVLTIFDSALRRSALTILQSLSQPEAVSMKQNLHARISGLPVCPELVREHIPKTKDVGHFLSVTGTVIRTSLVKVLEFERDYMCNKCKHVFVI
;
A
#
# COMPACT_ATOMS: atom_id res chain seq x y z
N MET A 1 1.70 -5.08 15.93
CA MET A 1 0.30 -4.74 16.31
C MET A 1 -0.44 -5.97 16.84
N ASN A 2 -1.49 -5.81 17.65
CA ASN A 2 -2.31 -6.95 18.10
C ASN A 2 -3.34 -7.37 17.03
N SER A 3 -3.83 -8.61 17.06
CA SER A 3 -4.76 -9.17 16.06
C SER A 3 -6.03 -8.34 15.86
N ASP A 4 -6.58 -7.79 16.95
CA ASP A 4 -7.79 -6.97 16.91
C ASP A 4 -7.54 -5.63 16.21
N GLN A 5 -6.37 -5.02 16.45
CA GLN A 5 -5.96 -3.76 15.81
C GLN A 5 -5.77 -3.95 14.31
N VAL A 6 -5.14 -5.06 13.91
CA VAL A 6 -4.94 -5.41 12.49
C VAL A 6 -6.29 -5.56 11.79
N THR A 7 -7.24 -6.24 12.43
CA THR A 7 -8.58 -6.46 11.90
C THR A 7 -9.34 -5.15 11.75
N LEU A 8 -9.30 -4.29 12.77
CA LEU A 8 -9.94 -2.98 12.77
C LEU A 8 -9.41 -2.10 11.63
N VAL A 9 -8.09 -1.93 11.55
CA VAL A 9 -7.44 -1.10 10.51
C VAL A 9 -7.80 -1.64 9.12
N GLY A 10 -7.77 -2.96 8.94
CA GLY A 10 -8.16 -3.60 7.69
C GLY A 10 -9.61 -3.31 7.29
N GLN A 11 -10.57 -3.49 8.21
CA GLN A 11 -12.00 -3.30 7.92
C GLN A 11 -12.37 -1.85 7.63
N VAL A 12 -11.82 -0.92 8.41
CA VAL A 12 -12.08 0.51 8.20
C VAL A 12 -11.48 0.97 6.88
N PHE A 13 -10.26 0.54 6.55
CA PHE A 13 -9.65 0.86 5.27
C PHE A 13 -10.42 0.27 4.08
N GLU A 14 -10.90 -0.97 4.18
CA GLU A 14 -11.77 -1.56 3.14
C GLU A 14 -13.05 -0.76 2.91
N SER A 15 -13.68 -0.31 4.00
CA SER A 15 -14.91 0.48 3.93
C SER A 15 -14.64 1.83 3.27
N TYR A 16 -13.58 2.52 3.68
CA TYR A 16 -13.12 3.78 3.10
C TYR A 16 -12.82 3.64 1.60
N VAL A 17 -12.03 2.64 1.21
CA VAL A 17 -11.65 2.43 -0.19
C VAL A 17 -12.85 2.07 -1.06
N SER A 18 -13.80 1.29 -0.53
CA SER A 18 -15.03 0.94 -1.24
C SER A 18 -15.97 2.13 -1.45
N GLU A 19 -15.89 3.13 -0.57
CA GLU A 19 -16.68 4.37 -0.67
C GLU A 19 -16.02 5.39 -1.61
N TYR A 20 -14.74 5.69 -1.41
CA TYR A 20 -14.05 6.78 -2.09
C TYR A 20 -13.28 6.37 -3.36
N HIS A 21 -12.78 5.12 -3.42
CA HIS A 21 -11.83 4.66 -4.46
C HIS A 21 -12.34 3.47 -5.30
N LYS A 22 -13.64 3.15 -5.22
CA LYS A 22 -14.23 2.05 -5.98
C LYS A 22 -14.01 2.16 -7.49
N ASN A 23 -14.14 3.37 -8.04
CA ASN A 23 -13.96 3.62 -9.47
C ASN A 23 -12.49 3.45 -9.89
N ASP A 24 -11.55 3.89 -9.06
CA ASP A 24 -10.11 3.73 -9.32
C ASP A 24 -9.73 2.25 -9.39
N ILE A 25 -10.25 1.46 -8.44
CA ILE A 25 -10.05 0.00 -8.44
C ILE A 25 -10.67 -0.65 -9.67
N LEU A 26 -11.89 -0.24 -10.06
CA LEU A 26 -12.54 -0.77 -11.25
C LEU A 26 -11.71 -0.50 -12.51
N LEU A 27 -11.08 0.67 -12.62
CA LEU A 27 -10.19 0.99 -13.74
C LEU A 27 -8.95 0.09 -13.73
N ILE A 28 -8.32 -0.09 -12.56
CA ILE A 28 -7.16 -0.97 -12.41
C ILE A 28 -7.49 -2.42 -12.79
N LEU A 29 -8.66 -2.93 -12.38
CA LEU A 29 -9.08 -4.30 -12.70
C LEU A 29 -9.27 -4.53 -14.21
N LYS A 30 -9.49 -3.47 -15.00
CA LYS A 30 -9.64 -3.53 -16.47
C LYS A 30 -8.32 -3.46 -17.23
N GLU A 31 -7.22 -3.18 -16.52
CA GLU A 31 -5.91 -3.12 -17.16
C GLU A 31 -5.48 -4.49 -17.68
N ARG A 32 -4.68 -4.51 -18.75
CA ARG A 32 -4.32 -5.76 -19.43
C ARG A 32 -3.21 -6.52 -18.74
N ASP A 33 -2.26 -5.80 -18.15
CA ASP A 33 -1.09 -6.39 -17.51
C ASP A 33 -1.47 -6.87 -16.10
N GLU A 34 -1.24 -8.14 -15.79
CA GLU A 34 -1.57 -8.74 -14.50
C GLU A 34 -0.42 -8.61 -13.49
N ASP A 35 0.81 -8.48 -13.99
CA ASP A 35 2.03 -8.47 -13.19
C ASP A 35 2.50 -7.04 -12.89
N ALA A 36 1.98 -6.04 -13.62
CA ALA A 36 2.25 -4.63 -13.34
C ALA A 36 1.81 -4.20 -11.92
N HIS A 37 2.53 -3.23 -11.36
CA HIS A 37 2.22 -2.63 -10.06
C HIS A 37 1.25 -1.47 -10.22
N TYR A 38 0.10 -1.55 -9.56
CA TYR A 38 -0.96 -0.54 -9.65
C TYR A 38 -1.14 0.19 -8.31
N PRO A 39 -1.00 1.53 -8.30
CA PRO A 39 -1.20 2.32 -7.09
C PRO A 39 -2.63 2.82 -6.93
N VAL A 40 -3.12 2.87 -5.69
CA VAL A 40 -4.29 3.68 -5.30
C VAL A 40 -3.81 4.76 -4.34
N VAL A 41 -3.94 6.02 -4.75
CA VAL A 41 -3.47 7.17 -3.95
C VAL A 41 -4.55 7.56 -2.95
N VAL A 42 -4.25 7.41 -1.67
CA VAL A 42 -5.16 7.73 -0.56
C VAL A 42 -4.69 8.99 0.13
N ASN A 43 -5.62 9.90 0.43
CA ASN A 43 -5.33 11.10 1.20
C ASN A 43 -5.41 10.81 2.70
N ALA A 44 -4.29 10.98 3.40
CA ALA A 44 -4.16 10.68 4.82
C ALA A 44 -5.12 11.49 5.70
N MET A 45 -5.34 12.77 5.41
CA MET A 45 -6.28 13.60 6.17
C MET A 45 -7.68 12.98 6.15
N THR A 46 -8.20 12.67 4.96
CA THR A 46 -9.54 12.10 4.83
C THR A 46 -9.67 10.71 5.46
N LEU A 47 -8.60 9.91 5.40
CA LEU A 47 -8.56 8.60 6.04
C LEU A 47 -8.58 8.74 7.57
N PHE A 48 -7.77 9.63 8.12
CA PHE A 48 -7.67 9.86 9.58
C PHE A 48 -8.91 10.57 10.15
N GLU A 49 -9.59 11.40 9.35
CA GLU A 49 -10.89 11.97 9.71
C GLU A 49 -11.99 10.91 9.78
N THR A 50 -11.93 9.90 8.90
CA THR A 50 -12.88 8.77 8.91
C THR A 50 -12.69 7.92 10.17
N ASN A 51 -11.45 7.69 10.59
CA ASN A 51 -11.13 7.02 11.85
C ASN A 51 -9.76 7.48 12.39
N MET A 52 -9.81 8.19 13.51
CA MET A 52 -8.60 8.78 14.12
C MET A 52 -7.62 7.74 14.66
N GLU A 53 -8.09 6.57 15.12
CA GLU A 53 -7.21 5.52 15.65
C GLU A 53 -6.25 4.99 14.57
N ILE A 54 -6.68 4.98 13.30
CA ILE A 54 -5.80 4.63 12.18
C ILE A 54 -4.61 5.57 12.11
N GLY A 55 -4.80 6.87 12.36
CA GLY A 55 -3.72 7.85 12.36
C GLY A 55 -2.67 7.54 13.43
N GLU A 56 -3.10 7.12 14.62
CA GLU A 56 -2.20 6.72 15.70
C GLU A 56 -1.42 5.45 15.36
N TYR A 57 -2.11 4.40 14.88
CA TYR A 57 -1.44 3.16 14.46
C TYR A 57 -0.50 3.37 13.29
N PHE A 58 -0.88 4.23 12.33
CA PHE A 58 -0.05 4.56 11.19
C PHE A 58 1.24 5.27 11.61
N ASN A 59 1.16 6.20 12.56
CA ASN A 59 2.33 6.90 13.07
C ASN A 59 3.26 5.97 13.87
N MET A 60 2.69 5.03 14.64
CA MET A 60 3.46 4.12 15.50
C MET A 60 4.04 2.91 14.74
N PHE A 61 3.31 2.37 13.76
CA PHE A 61 3.65 1.14 13.04
C PHE A 61 3.47 1.27 11.52
N PRO A 62 4.14 2.22 10.85
CA PRO A 62 3.86 2.54 9.45
C PRO A 62 4.06 1.36 8.50
N SER A 63 5.13 0.58 8.67
CA SER A 63 5.40 -0.58 7.81
C SER A 63 4.34 -1.68 7.93
N GLU A 64 3.85 -1.93 9.15
CA GLU A 64 2.79 -2.91 9.40
C GLU A 64 1.46 -2.41 8.80
N VAL A 65 1.09 -1.16 9.08
CA VAL A 65 -0.16 -0.56 8.60
C VAL A 65 -0.22 -0.48 7.08
N LEU A 66 0.87 -0.11 6.40
CA LEU A 66 0.92 -0.10 4.94
C LEU A 66 0.69 -1.49 4.34
N THR A 67 1.26 -2.54 4.95
CA THR A 67 1.04 -3.93 4.53
C THR A 67 -0.43 -4.35 4.71
N ILE A 68 -1.07 -3.89 5.78
CA ILE A 68 -2.49 -4.12 6.04
C ILE A 68 -3.34 -3.40 5.00
N PHE A 69 -2.98 -2.16 4.61
CA PHE A 69 -3.67 -1.41 3.56
C PHE A 69 -3.60 -2.12 2.21
N ASP A 70 -2.44 -2.62 1.79
CA ASP A 70 -2.31 -3.38 0.54
C ASP A 70 -3.18 -4.64 0.55
N SER A 71 -3.19 -5.35 1.69
CA SER A 71 -4.00 -6.56 1.88
C SER A 71 -5.50 -6.25 1.88
N ALA A 72 -5.92 -5.15 2.52
CA ALA A 72 -7.28 -4.65 2.52
C ALA A 72 -7.72 -4.19 1.13
N LEU A 73 -6.87 -3.47 0.40
CA LEU A 73 -7.11 -3.04 -0.97
C LEU A 73 -7.36 -4.25 -1.90
N ARG A 74 -6.55 -5.31 -1.76
CA ARG A 74 -6.73 -6.57 -2.50
C ARG A 74 -8.07 -7.25 -2.17
N ARG A 75 -8.49 -7.26 -0.91
CA ARG A 75 -9.79 -7.81 -0.48
C ARG A 75 -10.96 -6.98 -1.03
N SER A 76 -10.88 -5.65 -0.98
CA SER A 76 -11.87 -4.76 -1.60
C SER A 76 -11.97 -4.96 -3.11
N ALA A 77 -10.83 -5.07 -3.81
CA ALA A 77 -10.80 -5.31 -5.24
C ALA A 77 -11.41 -6.67 -5.62
N LEU A 78 -11.15 -7.71 -4.84
CA LEU A 78 -11.78 -9.03 -5.02
C LEU A 78 -13.29 -8.98 -4.82
N THR A 79 -13.76 -8.25 -3.81
CA THR A 79 -15.20 -8.06 -3.55
C THR A 79 -15.87 -7.31 -4.71
N ILE A 80 -15.21 -6.26 -5.22
CA ILE A 80 -15.70 -5.51 -6.39
C ILE A 80 -15.76 -6.43 -7.61
N LEU A 81 -14.71 -7.20 -7.88
CA LEU A 81 -14.65 -8.14 -9.01
C LEU A 81 -15.80 -9.17 -8.95
N GLN A 82 -16.05 -9.74 -7.77
CA GLN A 82 -17.15 -10.69 -7.56
C GLN A 82 -18.55 -10.08 -7.73
N SER A 83 -18.69 -8.77 -7.49
CA SER A 83 -19.97 -8.06 -7.68
C SER A 83 -20.29 -7.73 -9.14
N LEU A 84 -19.32 -7.85 -10.05
CA LEU A 84 -19.51 -7.54 -11.47
C LEU A 84 -20.18 -8.72 -12.19
N SER A 85 -21.31 -8.43 -12.84
CA SER A 85 -22.13 -9.45 -13.53
C SER A 85 -21.53 -9.95 -14.86
N GLN A 86 -20.54 -9.24 -15.42
CA GLN A 86 -19.86 -9.55 -16.68
C GLN A 86 -18.33 -9.45 -16.50
N PRO A 87 -17.65 -10.57 -16.20
CA PRO A 87 -16.22 -10.58 -15.91
C PRO A 87 -15.33 -10.60 -17.17
N GLU A 88 -15.87 -10.57 -18.39
CA GLU A 88 -15.13 -10.89 -19.62
C GLU A 88 -13.96 -9.95 -19.97
N ALA A 89 -13.78 -8.83 -19.25
CA ALA A 89 -12.69 -7.87 -19.49
C ALA A 89 -12.04 -7.35 -18.19
N VAL A 90 -12.18 -8.05 -17.07
CA VAL A 90 -11.57 -7.67 -15.79
C VAL A 90 -10.80 -8.83 -15.20
N SER A 91 -9.58 -8.56 -14.72
CA SER A 91 -8.76 -9.56 -14.03
C SER A 91 -8.21 -9.03 -12.71
N MET A 92 -8.06 -9.93 -11.75
CA MET A 92 -7.58 -9.60 -10.42
C MET A 92 -6.09 -9.22 -10.48
N LYS A 93 -5.73 -8.05 -9.95
CA LYS A 93 -4.34 -7.59 -9.87
C LYS A 93 -3.73 -7.95 -8.53
N GLN A 94 -2.61 -8.67 -8.54
CA GLN A 94 -1.92 -9.08 -7.31
C GLN A 94 -1.10 -7.94 -6.70
N ASN A 95 -0.50 -7.12 -7.56
CA ASN A 95 0.39 -6.02 -7.18
C ASN A 95 -0.37 -4.70 -7.00
N LEU A 96 -1.33 -4.67 -6.08
CA LEU A 96 -2.06 -3.46 -5.67
C LEU A 96 -1.37 -2.80 -4.47
N HIS A 97 -1.08 -1.50 -4.59
CA HIS A 97 -0.34 -0.74 -3.57
C HIS A 97 -1.10 0.51 -3.12
N ALA A 98 -1.38 0.65 -1.83
CA ALA A 98 -1.91 1.86 -1.24
C ALA A 98 -0.77 2.90 -1.10
N ARG A 99 -0.94 4.07 -1.73
CA ARG A 99 0.02 5.18 -1.64
C ARG A 99 -0.56 6.32 -0.85
N ILE A 100 0.01 6.57 0.32
CA ILE A 100 -0.46 7.63 1.21
C ILE A 100 0.07 8.99 0.76
N SER A 101 -0.81 9.97 0.68
CA SER A 101 -0.53 11.35 0.30
C SER A 101 -1.18 12.34 1.26
N GLY A 102 -0.76 13.61 1.24
CA GLY A 102 -1.40 14.67 2.03
C GLY A 102 -1.39 14.40 3.54
N LEU A 103 -0.22 14.08 4.12
CA LEU A 103 -0.09 13.96 5.57
C LEU A 103 -0.43 15.28 6.28
N PRO A 104 -0.98 15.25 7.51
CA PRO A 104 -1.15 16.45 8.32
C PRO A 104 0.19 17.14 8.57
N VAL A 105 0.15 18.46 8.64
CA VAL A 105 1.33 19.27 8.96
C VAL A 105 1.56 19.22 10.46
N CYS A 106 2.36 18.24 10.89
CA CYS A 106 2.75 18.09 12.29
C CYS A 106 4.23 17.65 12.44
N PRO A 107 4.88 17.97 13.58
CA PRO A 107 6.27 17.58 13.84
C PRO A 107 6.51 16.08 13.96
N GLU A 108 5.48 15.25 13.95
CA GLU A 108 5.62 13.79 13.94
C GLU A 108 5.86 13.29 12.52
N LEU A 109 5.15 13.88 11.54
CA LEU A 109 5.09 13.39 10.15
C LEU A 109 5.82 14.28 9.15
N VAL A 110 6.07 15.54 9.45
CA VAL A 110 6.71 16.49 8.52
C VAL A 110 8.08 16.90 9.05
N ARG A 111 9.07 16.94 8.16
CA ARG A 111 10.43 17.41 8.47
C ARG A 111 10.79 18.56 7.53
N GLU A 112 11.04 19.73 8.11
CA GLU A 112 11.58 20.90 7.40
C GLU A 112 13.10 20.80 7.17
N HIS A 113 13.78 19.97 7.94
CA HIS A 113 15.22 19.75 7.88
C HIS A 113 15.54 18.28 7.63
N ILE A 114 16.81 18.01 7.31
CA ILE A 114 17.30 16.65 7.05
C ILE A 114 16.97 15.73 8.25
N PRO A 115 16.31 14.58 8.02
CA PRO A 115 15.99 13.61 9.07
C PRO A 115 17.24 13.15 9.85
N LYS A 116 17.05 12.90 11.14
CA LYS A 116 18.10 12.46 12.08
C LYS A 116 17.93 10.98 12.44
N THR A 117 18.83 10.43 13.24
CA THR A 117 18.77 9.03 13.70
C THR A 117 17.47 8.66 14.42
N LYS A 118 16.86 9.62 15.14
CA LYS A 118 15.55 9.43 15.79
C LYS A 118 14.39 9.19 14.83
N ASP A 119 14.55 9.57 13.56
CA ASP A 119 13.52 9.52 12.54
C ASP A 119 13.51 8.17 11.80
N VAL A 120 14.47 7.28 12.09
CA VAL A 120 14.54 5.94 11.52
C VAL A 120 13.28 5.16 11.89
N GLY A 121 12.70 4.47 10.91
CA GLY A 121 11.48 3.66 11.07
C GLY A 121 10.16 4.43 11.09
N HIS A 122 10.20 5.77 11.08
CA HIS A 122 9.00 6.60 11.04
C HIS A 122 8.59 6.92 9.60
N PHE A 123 7.29 7.09 9.35
CA PHE A 123 6.78 7.56 8.08
C PHE A 123 6.79 9.09 8.04
N LEU A 124 7.54 9.66 7.10
CA LEU A 124 7.80 11.11 7.07
C LEU A 124 7.59 11.70 5.68
N SER A 125 7.09 12.93 5.65
CA SER A 125 7.09 13.82 4.51
C SER A 125 8.26 14.78 4.62
N VAL A 126 9.08 14.82 3.56
CA VAL A 126 10.24 15.70 3.44
C VAL A 126 10.10 16.48 2.14
N THR A 127 10.24 17.80 2.21
CA THR A 127 10.21 18.68 1.05
C THR A 127 11.64 19.04 0.63
N GLY A 128 11.96 18.87 -0.66
CA GLY A 128 13.28 19.22 -1.18
C GLY A 128 13.30 19.34 -2.70
N THR A 129 14.37 19.93 -3.22
CA THR A 129 14.60 20.05 -4.67
C THR A 129 15.43 18.89 -5.18
N VAL A 130 14.96 18.20 -6.23
CA VAL A 130 15.72 17.14 -6.89
C VAL A 130 16.84 17.76 -7.71
N ILE A 131 18.09 17.58 -7.27
CA ILE A 131 19.29 18.14 -7.95
C ILE A 131 20.01 17.11 -8.83
N ARG A 132 19.82 15.82 -8.59
CA ARG A 132 20.48 14.73 -9.31
C ARG A 132 19.67 13.44 -9.21
N THR A 133 19.60 12.70 -10.31
CA THR A 133 19.08 11.33 -10.38
C THR A 133 20.18 10.38 -10.88
N SER A 134 20.09 9.10 -10.51
CA SER A 134 20.95 8.04 -11.04
C SER A 134 20.27 7.30 -12.19
N LEU A 135 21.04 6.49 -12.93
CA LEU A 135 20.47 5.55 -13.89
C LEU A 135 19.54 4.55 -13.18
N VAL A 136 18.50 4.10 -13.89
CA VAL A 136 17.60 3.04 -13.45
C VAL A 136 18.41 1.76 -13.26
N LYS A 137 18.19 1.07 -12.14
CA LYS A 137 18.81 -0.22 -11.81
C LYS A 137 17.73 -1.27 -11.67
N VAL A 138 18.04 -2.50 -12.06
CA VAL A 138 17.19 -3.67 -11.77
C VAL A 138 17.38 -4.04 -10.30
N LEU A 139 16.28 -4.17 -9.57
CA LEU A 139 16.25 -4.68 -8.21
C LEU A 139 15.80 -6.14 -8.26
N GLU A 140 16.59 -7.04 -7.66
CA GLU A 140 16.14 -8.42 -7.42
C GLU A 140 15.11 -8.38 -6.28
N PHE A 141 13.82 -8.50 -6.63
CA PHE A 141 12.72 -8.50 -5.67
C PHE A 141 12.55 -9.88 -5.03
N GLU A 142 12.57 -10.92 -5.87
CA GLU A 142 12.37 -12.31 -5.49
C GLU A 142 13.33 -13.18 -6.28
N ARG A 143 13.80 -14.28 -5.68
CA ARG A 143 14.71 -15.21 -6.33
C ARG A 143 14.33 -16.66 -6.06
N ASP A 144 14.11 -17.39 -7.14
CA ASP A 144 13.96 -18.84 -7.12
C ASP A 144 15.31 -19.53 -6.90
N TYR A 145 15.35 -20.40 -5.90
CA TYR A 145 16.46 -21.29 -5.63
C TYR A 145 16.06 -22.72 -5.98
N MET A 146 16.93 -23.43 -6.69
CA MET A 146 16.74 -24.85 -6.99
C MET A 146 17.72 -25.69 -6.19
N CYS A 147 17.21 -26.62 -5.38
CA CYS A 147 18.05 -27.59 -4.68
C CYS A 147 18.74 -28.52 -5.69
N ASN A 148 20.07 -28.58 -5.65
CA ASN A 148 20.84 -29.41 -6.58
C ASN A 148 20.57 -30.92 -6.46
N LYS A 149 20.17 -31.41 -5.27
CA LYS A 149 19.94 -32.84 -5.00
C LYS A 149 18.55 -33.30 -5.41
N CYS A 150 17.50 -32.67 -4.88
CA CYS A 150 16.11 -33.08 -5.11
C CYS A 150 15.40 -32.30 -6.23
N LYS A 151 16.05 -31.28 -6.81
CA LYS A 151 15.50 -30.39 -7.86
C LYS A 151 14.26 -29.60 -7.44
N HIS A 152 13.94 -29.58 -6.15
CA HIS A 152 12.88 -28.74 -5.61
C HIS A 152 13.25 -27.25 -5.78
N VAL A 153 12.34 -26.47 -6.34
CA VAL A 153 12.44 -25.02 -6.49
C VAL A 153 11.68 -24.36 -5.35
N PHE A 154 12.31 -23.40 -4.68
CA PHE A 154 11.73 -22.65 -3.58
C PHE A 154 12.21 -21.20 -3.62
N VAL A 155 11.35 -20.32 -3.10
CA VAL A 155 11.62 -18.89 -2.95
C VAL A 155 12.04 -18.64 -1.50
N ILE A 156 13.05 -17.79 -1.28
CA ILE A 156 13.42 -17.27 0.06
C ILE A 156 13.01 -15.81 0.15
#